data_AF-A0A8H6U255-F1
#
_entry.id   AF-A0A8H6U255-F1
#
_cell.length_a   1.000
_cell.length_b   1.000
_cell.length_c   1.000
_cell.angle_alpha   90.00
_cell.angle_beta   90.00
_cell.angle_gamma   90.00
#
_symmetry.space_group_name_H-M   'P 1'
#
loop_
_entity.id
_entity.type
_entity.pdbx_description
1 polymer ?
#
loop_
_entity_poly.entity_id
_entity_poly.type
_entity_poly.pdbx_seq_one_letter_code
_entity_poly.pdbx_strand_id
1 'polypeptide(L)'
;MPRAPPNRASRKRNTAASTSDSEFSDASPPPPTPQSSPRKRAPAKKPPKKPTKSTKSKATATANPEPLSSASLLQNSKETTEQWYKSKRTKSGYANYVKNGKQWLEEWTAEGRLEGGVSVQAFEEMTEETPVALRALTAFKCEHLGRGFATAEGIRSAFKDYFERVCVCIVERSGVLRGRNGRFTTHCFRRGGAQYRFLWADRKWSLKAVGTLMRYLLDELMAYEEGFSDIMLDDRRLDRHETFMGENASAPVTHSDLTRFQEQIIGSMRTMIVSVAASTPTGGESIFAAPAPPPFPSAPFFSGQSAEPQPHPAPPPKPRPGRIPTTRSLDDALRFWEAGSPQNGLDTPLKDWDSLFSPAEYAAEAVKLGNIRSVCNEFRVEYGGDYDRFEAAFPGLRGPRRSQEET
;
A
#
# COMPACT_ATOMS: atom_id res chain seq x y z
N MET A 1 38.94 -42.52 43.53
CA MET A 1 38.70 -41.73 42.29
C MET A 1 37.41 -40.92 42.49
N PRO A 2 37.35 -39.67 42.02
CA PRO A 2 37.22 -38.45 42.84
C PRO A 2 35.78 -37.88 42.89
N ARG A 3 35.35 -37.30 44.02
CA ARG A 3 35.45 -35.88 44.48
C ARG A 3 34.53 -34.89 43.74
N ALA A 4 33.46 -34.49 44.44
CA ALA A 4 32.82 -33.19 44.31
C ALA A 4 33.59 -32.12 45.11
N PRO A 5 33.64 -30.85 44.68
CA PRO A 5 34.17 -29.75 45.49
C PRO A 5 33.06 -28.97 46.22
N PRO A 6 33.39 -28.27 47.33
CA PRO A 6 32.40 -27.69 48.24
C PRO A 6 32.30 -26.16 48.23
N ASN A 7 31.22 -25.70 48.89
CA ASN A 7 30.92 -24.36 49.42
C ASN A 7 32.09 -23.60 50.04
N ARG A 8 32.06 -22.26 49.95
CA ARG A 8 32.63 -21.39 50.99
C ARG A 8 31.82 -20.10 51.17
N ALA A 9 31.64 -19.76 52.45
CA ALA A 9 30.73 -18.78 52.99
C ALA A 9 31.38 -17.43 53.36
N SER A 10 30.52 -16.42 53.49
CA SER A 10 30.48 -15.33 54.49
C SER A 10 31.60 -14.29 54.59
N ARG A 11 31.23 -12.99 54.51
CA ARG A 11 31.59 -12.00 55.54
C ARG A 11 30.65 -10.78 55.59
N LYS A 12 30.44 -10.30 56.83
CA LYS A 12 29.53 -9.25 57.34
C LYS A 12 30.19 -7.85 57.41
N ARG A 13 29.34 -6.84 57.68
CA ARG A 13 29.52 -5.54 58.40
C ARG A 13 29.85 -4.32 57.53
N ASN A 14 29.51 -3.08 57.90
CA ASN A 14 28.45 -2.40 58.66
C ASN A 14 28.84 -0.89 58.68
N THR A 15 27.82 -0.01 58.70
CA THR A 15 27.73 1.31 59.37
C THR A 15 28.51 2.57 58.91
N ALA A 16 27.69 3.65 58.81
CA ALA A 16 27.91 5.08 59.12
C ALA A 16 28.62 5.97 58.07
N ALA A 17 28.38 7.28 57.93
CA ALA A 17 27.32 8.23 58.28
C ALA A 17 27.71 9.60 57.65
N SER A 18 26.73 10.49 57.52
CA SER A 18 26.83 11.98 57.49
C SER A 18 27.15 12.76 56.20
N THR A 19 26.09 13.39 55.69
CA THR A 19 25.87 14.85 55.50
C THR A 19 26.95 15.71 54.80
N SER A 20 26.56 16.33 53.68
CA SER A 20 26.62 17.80 53.50
C SER A 20 25.97 18.24 52.18
N ASP A 21 25.14 19.28 52.29
CA ASP A 21 24.58 20.13 51.24
C ASP A 21 25.61 20.69 50.25
N SER A 22 25.19 20.98 49.01
CA SER A 22 25.44 22.26 48.34
C SER A 22 24.81 22.28 46.95
N GLU A 23 24.08 23.37 46.71
CA GLU A 23 23.47 23.84 45.46
C GLU A 23 24.41 23.83 44.24
N PHE A 24 23.86 23.58 43.04
CA PHE A 24 24.12 24.44 41.90
C PHE A 24 23.02 24.33 40.83
N SER A 25 22.48 25.49 40.48
CA SER A 25 21.45 25.76 39.50
C SER A 25 22.06 25.86 38.10
N ASP A 26 21.53 25.14 37.10
CA ASP A 26 21.43 25.68 35.74
C ASP A 26 20.45 24.84 34.88
N ALA A 27 19.20 25.29 34.79
CA ALA A 27 18.21 24.73 33.87
C ALA A 27 17.88 25.79 32.82
N SER A 28 18.45 25.63 31.63
CA SER A 28 18.09 26.40 30.45
C SER A 28 16.59 26.19 30.12
N PRO A 29 15.83 27.26 29.80
CA PRO A 29 14.41 27.13 29.51
C PRO A 29 14.17 26.42 28.16
N PRO A 30 13.11 25.61 28.05
CA PRO A 30 12.74 24.97 26.80
C PRO A 30 12.30 26.01 25.75
N PRO A 31 12.49 25.73 24.45
CA PRO A 31 12.10 26.64 23.37
C PRO A 31 10.58 26.87 23.36
N PRO A 32 10.13 28.07 22.97
CA PRO A 32 8.72 28.44 23.00
C PRO A 32 7.92 27.61 21.99
N THR A 33 6.85 26.97 22.49
CA THR A 33 5.80 26.35 21.72
C THR A 33 5.19 27.37 20.74
N PRO A 34 4.97 27.04 19.45
CA PRO A 34 4.35 27.96 18.52
C PRO A 34 2.94 28.32 19.00
N GLN A 35 2.75 29.58 19.36
CA GLN A 35 1.47 30.15 19.76
C GLN A 35 0.45 29.94 18.64
N SER A 36 -0.61 29.19 18.95
CA SER A 36 -1.77 29.04 18.08
C SER A 36 -2.44 30.40 17.91
N SER A 37 -2.32 31.00 16.73
CA SER A 37 -3.03 32.22 16.36
C SER A 37 -4.54 32.07 16.61
N PRO A 38 -5.22 33.10 17.15
CA PRO A 38 -6.64 33.06 17.41
C PRO A 38 -7.39 32.85 16.08
N ARG A 39 -8.13 31.74 16.03
CA ARG A 39 -8.98 31.32 14.93
C ARG A 39 -9.99 32.44 14.64
N LYS A 40 -9.72 33.26 13.61
CA LYS A 40 -10.68 34.25 13.10
C LYS A 40 -12.00 33.53 12.84
N ARG A 41 -13.04 33.93 13.60
CA ARG A 41 -14.42 33.48 13.40
C ARG A 41 -14.78 33.73 11.94
N ALA A 42 -15.07 32.64 11.22
CA ALA A 42 -15.61 32.71 9.88
C ALA A 42 -16.94 33.51 9.91
N PRO A 43 -17.18 34.41 8.94
CA PRO A 43 -18.46 35.06 8.81
C PRO A 43 -19.56 34.03 8.59
N ALA A 44 -20.71 34.26 9.23
CA ALA A 44 -21.88 33.39 9.21
C ALA A 44 -22.22 32.94 7.77
N LYS A 45 -22.30 31.62 7.58
CA LYS A 45 -22.77 31.01 6.33
C LYS A 45 -24.17 31.53 6.04
N LYS A 46 -24.32 32.27 4.94
CA LYS A 46 -25.62 32.59 4.35
C LYS A 46 -26.39 31.28 4.09
N PRO A 47 -27.71 31.26 4.28
CA PRO A 47 -28.53 30.07 4.08
C PRO A 47 -28.40 29.56 2.63
N PRO A 48 -28.48 28.23 2.41
CA PRO A 48 -28.33 27.64 1.08
C PRO A 48 -29.42 28.18 0.16
N LYS A 49 -29.01 28.84 -0.94
CA LYS A 49 -29.91 29.19 -2.03
C LYS A 49 -30.46 27.88 -2.60
N LYS A 50 -31.80 27.77 -2.58
CA LYS A 50 -32.55 26.65 -3.16
C LYS A 50 -32.06 26.38 -4.60
N PRO A 51 -31.91 25.10 -5.01
CA PRO A 51 -31.51 24.78 -6.37
C PRO A 51 -32.54 25.33 -7.34
N THR A 52 -32.12 26.27 -8.17
CA THR A 52 -32.86 26.74 -9.34
C THR A 52 -33.10 25.54 -10.26
N LYS A 53 -34.38 25.16 -10.40
CA LYS A 53 -34.85 24.14 -11.33
C LYS A 53 -34.25 24.40 -12.71
N SER A 54 -33.36 23.51 -13.16
CA SER A 54 -32.88 23.54 -14.54
C SER A 54 -34.08 23.31 -15.46
N THR A 55 -34.34 24.31 -16.30
CA THR A 55 -35.29 24.22 -17.40
C THR A 55 -34.86 23.10 -18.33
N LYS A 56 -35.66 22.03 -18.35
CA LYS A 56 -35.55 20.87 -19.22
C LYS A 56 -35.60 21.38 -20.67
N SER A 57 -34.45 21.46 -21.33
CA SER A 57 -34.37 21.86 -22.74
C SER A 57 -35.12 20.82 -23.58
N LYS A 58 -36.20 21.28 -24.20
CA LYS A 58 -37.05 20.52 -25.12
C LYS A 58 -36.17 20.08 -26.30
N ALA A 59 -35.91 18.78 -26.41
CA ALA A 59 -35.13 18.20 -27.50
C ALA A 59 -35.94 18.35 -28.80
N THR A 60 -35.53 19.28 -29.65
CA THR A 60 -36.07 19.46 -30.99
C THR A 60 -35.63 18.27 -31.85
N ALA A 61 -36.57 17.42 -32.20
CA ALA A 61 -36.36 16.33 -33.14
C ALA A 61 -36.14 16.93 -34.54
N THR A 62 -34.87 17.06 -34.93
CA THR A 62 -34.50 17.54 -36.28
C THR A 62 -33.74 16.44 -37.01
N ALA A 63 -34.34 16.00 -38.11
CA ALA A 63 -33.78 15.44 -39.34
C ALA A 63 -32.85 14.21 -39.27
N ASN A 64 -33.02 13.34 -40.27
CA ASN A 64 -32.27 12.11 -40.53
C ASN A 64 -30.77 12.24 -40.17
N PRO A 65 -30.22 11.39 -39.30
CA PRO A 65 -28.79 11.37 -39.04
C PRO A 65 -28.07 10.95 -40.32
N GLU A 66 -27.19 11.82 -40.82
CA GLU A 66 -26.22 11.44 -41.84
C GLU A 66 -25.50 10.16 -41.41
N PRO A 67 -25.20 9.23 -42.35
CA PRO A 67 -24.46 8.03 -42.03
C PRO A 67 -23.10 8.41 -41.45
N LEU A 68 -22.93 8.18 -40.15
CA LEU A 68 -21.68 8.44 -39.44
C LEU A 68 -20.57 7.60 -40.09
N SER A 69 -19.58 8.29 -40.65
CA SER A 69 -18.36 7.66 -41.16
C SER A 69 -17.71 6.77 -40.09
N SER A 70 -17.10 5.66 -40.50
CA SER A 70 -16.36 4.76 -39.59
C SER A 70 -15.30 5.49 -38.77
N ALA A 71 -14.67 6.52 -39.33
CA ALA A 71 -13.73 7.39 -38.62
C ALA A 71 -14.42 8.18 -37.49
N SER A 72 -15.63 8.69 -37.72
CA SER A 72 -16.43 9.40 -36.72
C SER A 72 -16.90 8.46 -35.60
N LEU A 73 -17.30 7.23 -35.93
CA LEU A 73 -17.66 6.22 -34.93
C LEU A 73 -16.47 5.82 -34.04
N LEU A 74 -15.28 5.65 -34.62
CA LEU A 74 -14.07 5.36 -33.84
C LEU A 74 -13.68 6.55 -32.95
N GLN A 75 -13.84 7.79 -33.44
CA GLN A 75 -13.60 9.00 -32.65
C GLN A 75 -14.59 9.09 -31.49
N ASN A 76 -15.89 8.92 -31.75
CA ASN A 76 -16.94 8.93 -30.73
C ASN A 76 -16.75 7.81 -29.71
N SER A 77 -16.33 6.63 -30.14
CA SER A 77 -15.99 5.51 -29.26
C SER A 77 -14.82 5.84 -28.34
N LYS A 78 -13.76 6.48 -28.86
CA LYS A 78 -12.62 6.95 -28.03
C LYS A 78 -13.08 7.98 -26.99
N GLU A 79 -13.86 8.97 -27.40
CA GLU A 79 -14.35 10.04 -26.52
C GLU A 79 -15.29 9.50 -25.43
N THR A 80 -16.20 8.60 -25.80
CA THR A 80 -17.13 7.96 -24.85
C THR A 80 -16.40 7.02 -23.91
N THR A 81 -15.47 6.20 -24.41
CA THR A 81 -14.58 5.37 -23.58
C THR A 81 -13.89 6.23 -22.53
N GLU A 82 -13.27 7.34 -22.91
CA GLU A 82 -12.63 8.21 -21.91
C GLU A 82 -13.61 8.80 -20.90
N GLN A 83 -14.84 9.14 -21.31
CA GLN A 83 -15.86 9.65 -20.41
C GLN A 83 -16.40 8.58 -19.45
N TRP A 84 -16.48 7.34 -19.89
CA TRP A 84 -17.07 6.23 -19.13
C TRP A 84 -16.08 5.65 -18.13
N TYR A 85 -14.80 5.52 -18.52
CA TYR A 85 -13.79 4.88 -17.67
C TYR A 85 -13.36 5.74 -16.48
N LYS A 86 -13.49 7.07 -16.55
CA LYS A 86 -13.12 7.97 -15.44
C LYS A 86 -14.11 9.11 -15.31
N SER A 87 -14.69 9.22 -14.11
CA SER A 87 -15.58 10.35 -13.78
C SER A 87 -14.86 11.70 -13.99
N LYS A 88 -15.61 12.73 -14.39
CA LYS A 88 -15.08 14.11 -14.54
C LYS A 88 -14.35 14.57 -13.26
N ARG A 89 -14.87 14.19 -12.09
CA ARG A 89 -14.27 14.49 -10.79
C ARG A 89 -12.90 13.83 -10.62
N THR A 90 -12.77 12.56 -11.01
CA THR A 90 -11.49 11.83 -10.95
C THR A 90 -10.46 12.46 -11.88
N LYS A 91 -10.84 12.81 -13.12
CA LYS A 91 -9.94 13.48 -14.08
C LYS A 91 -9.42 14.80 -13.53
N SER A 92 -10.31 15.63 -12.99
CA SER A 92 -9.94 16.90 -12.36
C SER A 92 -9.07 16.69 -11.11
N GLY A 93 -9.38 15.68 -10.29
CA GLY A 93 -8.56 15.32 -9.14
C GLY A 93 -7.14 14.92 -9.52
N TYR A 94 -6.97 14.08 -10.56
CA TYR A 94 -5.65 13.66 -11.04
C TYR A 94 -4.86 14.82 -11.62
N ALA A 95 -5.50 15.67 -12.44
CA ALA A 95 -4.87 16.88 -12.97
C ALA A 95 -4.34 17.79 -11.84
N ASN A 96 -5.12 17.94 -10.75
CA ASN A 96 -4.69 18.72 -9.59
C ASN A 96 -3.51 18.08 -8.85
N TYR A 97 -3.47 16.76 -8.68
CA TYR A 97 -2.32 16.08 -8.07
C TYR A 97 -1.04 16.30 -8.87
N VAL A 98 -1.10 16.15 -10.19
CA VAL A 98 0.04 16.34 -11.09
C VAL A 98 0.51 17.80 -11.05
N LYS A 99 -0.41 18.76 -11.17
CA LYS A 99 -0.11 20.19 -11.10
C LYS A 99 0.57 20.55 -9.78
N ASN A 100 0.00 20.12 -8.65
CA ASN A 100 0.55 20.40 -7.33
C ASN A 100 1.89 19.70 -7.10
N GLY A 101 2.09 18.52 -7.69
CA GLY A 101 3.37 17.81 -7.62
C GLY A 101 4.47 18.54 -8.39
N LYS A 102 4.18 19.05 -9.59
CA LYS A 102 5.12 19.85 -10.39
C LYS A 102 5.52 21.15 -9.69
N GLN A 103 4.52 21.89 -9.19
CA GLN A 103 4.79 23.12 -8.43
C GLN A 103 5.63 22.83 -7.17
N TRP A 104 5.31 21.76 -6.44
CA TRP A 104 6.10 21.35 -5.28
C TRP A 104 7.55 21.02 -5.65
N LEU A 105 7.78 20.32 -6.77
CA LEU A 105 9.11 19.97 -7.23
C LEU A 105 9.93 21.21 -7.60
N GLU A 106 9.32 22.15 -8.33
CA GLU A 106 9.94 23.43 -8.68
C GLU A 106 10.35 24.24 -7.45
N GLU A 107 9.44 24.39 -6.47
CA GLU A 107 9.72 25.08 -5.20
C GLU A 107 10.85 24.39 -4.43
N TRP A 108 10.84 23.06 -4.32
CA TRP A 108 11.82 22.32 -3.53
C TRP A 108 13.21 22.26 -4.16
N THR A 109 13.29 22.17 -5.49
CA THR A 109 14.56 22.26 -6.21
C THR A 109 15.13 23.68 -6.10
N ALA A 110 14.30 24.72 -6.18
CA ALA A 110 14.74 26.11 -5.99
C ALA A 110 15.28 26.37 -4.58
N GLU A 111 14.70 25.72 -3.56
CA GLU A 111 15.19 25.79 -2.17
C GLU A 111 16.43 24.91 -1.90
N GLY A 112 16.87 24.08 -2.86
CA GLY A 112 17.97 23.14 -2.67
C GLY A 112 17.69 22.03 -1.64
N ARG A 113 16.42 21.69 -1.42
CA ARG A 113 16.00 20.69 -0.42
C ARG A 113 16.10 19.25 -0.91
N LEU A 114 16.19 19.05 -2.22
CA LEU A 114 16.31 17.72 -2.82
C LEU A 114 17.78 17.37 -3.03
N GLU A 115 18.23 16.35 -2.32
CA GLU A 115 19.55 15.75 -2.54
C GLU A 115 19.60 15.04 -3.91
N GLY A 116 20.80 14.94 -4.48
CA GLY A 116 21.03 14.19 -5.72
C GLY A 116 20.73 14.93 -7.02
N GLY A 117 20.53 16.25 -6.97
CA GLY A 117 20.44 17.07 -8.19
C GLY A 117 19.15 16.88 -9.00
N VAL A 118 18.07 16.45 -8.36
CA VAL A 118 16.77 16.22 -9.00
C VAL A 118 16.31 17.46 -9.78
N SER A 119 16.20 17.32 -11.09
CA SER A 119 15.78 18.35 -12.03
C SER A 119 14.31 18.74 -11.83
N VAL A 120 14.01 20.03 -12.00
CA VAL A 120 12.62 20.57 -12.04
C VAL A 120 11.80 19.90 -13.14
N GLN A 121 12.45 19.40 -14.19
CA GLN A 121 11.82 18.76 -15.33
C GLN A 121 11.63 17.24 -15.17
N ALA A 122 11.98 16.66 -14.01
CA ALA A 122 11.89 15.20 -13.81
C ALA A 122 10.48 14.65 -14.12
N PHE A 123 9.42 15.35 -13.71
CA PHE A 123 8.04 14.94 -14.02
C PHE A 123 7.61 15.16 -15.47
N GLU A 124 8.31 15.99 -16.26
CA GLU A 124 7.96 16.24 -17.67
C GLU A 124 8.68 15.28 -18.62
N GLU A 125 9.97 15.05 -18.37
CA GLU A 125 10.83 14.27 -19.26
C GLU A 125 10.89 12.79 -18.90
N MET A 126 10.30 12.39 -17.77
CA MET A 126 10.38 11.03 -17.22
C MET A 126 11.82 10.52 -17.10
N THR A 127 12.71 11.33 -16.53
CA THR A 127 14.13 10.98 -16.32
C THR A 127 14.30 9.90 -15.24
N GLU A 128 15.52 9.40 -15.06
CA GLU A 128 15.88 8.46 -13.98
C GLU A 128 15.59 9.01 -12.57
N GLU A 129 15.45 10.34 -12.44
CA GLU A 129 15.17 11.04 -11.19
C GLU A 129 13.66 11.03 -10.84
N THR A 130 12.79 10.74 -11.82
CA THR A 130 11.32 10.74 -11.65
C THR A 130 10.86 9.87 -10.46
N PRO A 131 11.36 8.63 -10.26
CA PRO A 131 10.97 7.82 -9.13
C PRO A 131 11.46 8.38 -7.79
N VAL A 132 12.60 9.09 -7.77
CA VAL A 132 13.12 9.76 -6.57
C VAL A 132 12.22 10.94 -6.22
N ALA A 133 11.90 11.80 -7.20
CA ALA A 133 11.00 12.93 -7.04
C ALA A 133 9.59 12.51 -6.56
N LEU A 134 9.03 11.41 -7.10
CA LEU A 134 7.73 10.88 -6.66
C LEU A 134 7.76 10.34 -5.24
N ARG A 135 8.85 9.65 -4.85
CA ARG A 135 9.02 9.16 -3.47
C ARG A 135 9.11 10.32 -2.49
N ALA A 136 9.93 11.33 -2.79
CA ALA A 136 10.07 12.53 -1.98
C ALA A 136 8.73 13.29 -1.84
N LEU A 137 7.99 13.46 -2.94
CA LEU A 137 6.65 14.07 -2.92
C LEU A 137 5.68 13.29 -2.02
N THR A 138 5.68 11.97 -2.14
CA THR A 138 4.78 11.10 -1.36
C THR A 138 5.11 11.13 0.12
N ALA A 139 6.39 11.02 0.48
CA ALA A 139 6.87 11.13 1.85
C ALA A 139 6.52 12.49 2.45
N PHE A 140 6.79 13.59 1.74
CA PHE A 140 6.42 14.94 2.19
C PHE A 140 4.91 15.06 2.44
N LYS A 141 4.06 14.59 1.52
CA LYS A 141 2.61 14.69 1.72
C LYS A 141 2.13 13.79 2.87
N CYS A 142 2.65 12.58 3.01
CA CYS A 142 2.12 11.62 3.99
C CYS A 142 2.72 11.83 5.38
N GLU A 143 4.03 11.94 5.48
CA GLU A 143 4.76 12.03 6.75
C GLU A 143 4.76 13.46 7.28
N HIS A 144 5.17 14.43 6.46
CA HIS A 144 5.32 15.81 6.92
C HIS A 144 3.97 16.55 7.05
N LEU A 145 3.04 16.35 6.11
CA LEU A 145 1.70 16.95 6.18
C LEU A 145 0.64 16.06 6.87
N GLY A 146 1.05 14.89 7.38
CA GLY A 146 0.16 13.96 8.08
C GLY A 146 -1.00 13.42 7.23
N ARG A 147 -0.81 13.27 5.91
CA ARG A 147 -1.85 12.73 5.02
C ARG A 147 -1.83 11.20 5.03
N GLY A 148 -3.00 10.60 4.92
CA GLY A 148 -3.16 9.14 4.96
C GLY A 148 -2.88 8.45 3.62
N PHE A 149 -2.97 7.13 3.64
CA PHE A 149 -2.81 6.22 2.50
C PHE A 149 -3.60 6.64 1.25
N ALA A 150 -4.82 7.15 1.41
CA ALA A 150 -5.65 7.60 0.30
C ALA A 150 -4.99 8.72 -0.53
N THR A 151 -4.16 9.58 0.09
CA THR A 151 -3.40 10.61 -0.62
C THR A 151 -2.24 10.00 -1.40
N ALA A 152 -1.51 9.05 -0.80
CA ALA A 152 -0.43 8.34 -1.50
C ALA A 152 -0.95 7.61 -2.75
N GLU A 153 -2.04 6.84 -2.62
CA GLU A 153 -2.68 6.16 -3.75
C GLU A 153 -3.23 7.15 -4.79
N GLY A 154 -3.75 8.30 -4.35
CA GLY A 154 -4.19 9.38 -5.23
C GLY A 154 -3.05 9.96 -6.07
N ILE A 155 -1.90 10.24 -5.45
CA ILE A 155 -0.69 10.71 -6.13
C ILE A 155 -0.21 9.64 -7.12
N ARG A 156 -0.03 8.40 -6.67
CA ARG A 156 0.42 7.28 -7.50
C ARG A 156 -0.46 7.11 -8.74
N SER A 157 -1.78 7.08 -8.55
CA SER A 157 -2.75 6.88 -9.63
C SER A 157 -2.80 8.06 -10.60
N ALA A 158 -2.67 9.30 -10.08
CA ALA A 158 -2.64 10.50 -10.90
C ALA A 158 -1.40 10.57 -11.80
N PHE A 159 -0.22 10.29 -11.24
CA PHE A 159 1.03 10.28 -12.01
C PHE A 159 1.11 9.09 -12.97
N LYS A 160 0.57 7.92 -12.62
CA LYS A 160 0.43 6.81 -13.57
C LYS A 160 -0.40 7.22 -14.81
N ASP A 161 -1.57 7.80 -14.59
CA ASP A 161 -2.44 8.29 -15.67
C ASP A 161 -1.79 9.43 -16.47
N TYR A 162 -0.98 10.26 -15.82
CA TYR A 162 -0.21 11.30 -16.48
C TYR A 162 0.83 10.71 -17.43
N PHE A 163 1.70 9.83 -16.95
CA PHE A 163 2.75 9.21 -17.77
C PHE A 163 2.19 8.32 -18.88
N GLU A 164 1.07 7.64 -18.64
CA GLU A 164 0.36 6.91 -19.69
C GLU A 164 -0.02 7.82 -20.87
N ARG A 165 -0.46 9.05 -20.60
CA ARG A 165 -0.77 10.03 -21.66
C ARG A 165 0.49 10.58 -22.33
N VAL A 166 1.53 10.89 -21.55
CA VAL A 166 2.82 11.35 -22.10
C VAL A 166 3.41 10.31 -23.05
N CYS A 167 3.41 9.03 -22.66
CA CYS A 167 3.88 7.92 -23.51
C CYS A 167 3.08 7.82 -24.82
N VAL A 168 1.75 7.98 -24.77
CA VAL A 168 0.92 7.98 -25.99
C VAL A 168 1.34 9.12 -26.92
N CYS A 169 1.53 10.34 -26.40
CA CYS A 169 1.99 11.46 -27.21
C CYS A 169 3.38 11.23 -27.82
N ILE A 170 4.32 10.61 -27.08
CA ILE A 170 5.66 10.27 -27.58
C ILE A 170 5.56 9.25 -28.73
N VAL A 171 4.75 8.21 -28.57
CA VAL A 171 4.53 7.17 -29.59
C VAL A 171 3.88 7.72 -30.85
N GLU A 172 2.91 8.62 -30.71
CA GLU A 172 2.29 9.28 -31.86
C GLU A 172 3.30 10.14 -32.62
N ARG A 173 4.12 10.90 -31.89
CA ARG A 173 5.17 11.76 -32.47
C ARG A 173 6.31 10.98 -33.11
N SER A 174 6.68 9.82 -32.55
CA SER A 174 7.75 9.00 -33.12
C SER A 174 7.37 8.34 -34.45
N GLY A 175 6.07 8.33 -34.80
CA GLY A 175 5.58 7.69 -36.01
C GLY A 175 5.70 6.17 -36.00
N VAL A 176 6.02 5.55 -34.85
CA VAL A 176 6.16 4.08 -34.72
C VAL A 176 4.85 3.34 -35.04
N LEU A 177 3.71 4.05 -34.92
CA LEU A 177 2.38 3.57 -35.29
C LEU A 177 1.93 3.98 -36.70
N ARG A 178 2.79 4.60 -37.52
CA ARG A 178 2.40 5.04 -38.87
C ARG A 178 1.93 3.83 -39.69
N GLY A 179 0.65 3.84 -40.10
CA GLY A 179 0.03 2.76 -40.85
C GLY A 179 -0.47 1.57 -40.01
N ARG A 180 -0.44 1.65 -38.67
CA ARG A 180 -0.95 0.60 -37.76
C ARG A 180 -2.03 1.15 -36.84
N ASN A 181 -3.19 0.49 -36.84
CA ASN A 181 -4.26 0.76 -35.89
C ASN A 181 -3.99 0.02 -34.58
N GLY A 182 -3.27 0.66 -33.65
CA GLY A 182 -2.95 0.07 -32.36
C GLY A 182 -2.68 1.13 -31.29
N ARG A 183 -2.72 0.73 -30.02
CA ARG A 183 -2.32 1.57 -28.89
C ARG A 183 -1.25 0.83 -28.11
N PHE A 184 -0.11 1.49 -27.90
CA PHE A 184 0.85 1.01 -26.92
C PHE A 184 0.27 1.26 -25.53
N THR A 185 0.06 0.19 -24.78
CA THR A 185 -0.27 0.26 -23.36
C THR A 185 1.03 0.23 -22.55
N THR A 186 0.97 0.58 -21.27
CA THR A 186 2.11 0.38 -20.34
C THR A 186 2.61 -1.06 -20.36
N HIS A 187 1.71 -2.02 -20.58
CA HIS A 187 2.06 -3.43 -20.81
C HIS A 187 2.98 -3.64 -22.02
N CYS A 188 2.72 -2.95 -23.15
CA CYS A 188 3.57 -3.03 -24.33
C CYS A 188 4.98 -2.52 -24.07
N PHE A 189 5.15 -1.48 -23.25
CA PHE A 189 6.48 -0.98 -22.86
C PHE A 189 7.18 -1.90 -21.86
N ARG A 190 6.45 -2.48 -20.91
CA ARG A 190 7.02 -3.50 -20.00
C ARG A 190 7.49 -4.72 -20.79
N ARG A 191 6.67 -5.24 -21.70
CA ARG A 191 7.04 -6.38 -22.57
C ARG A 191 8.14 -6.02 -23.55
N GLY A 192 8.01 -4.91 -24.27
CA GLY A 192 9.01 -4.45 -25.22
C GLY A 192 10.35 -4.14 -24.56
N GLY A 193 10.34 -3.51 -23.38
CA GLY A 193 11.53 -3.28 -22.57
C GLY A 193 12.14 -4.57 -22.01
N ALA A 194 11.31 -5.53 -21.58
CA ALA A 194 11.74 -6.87 -21.19
C ALA A 194 12.38 -7.62 -22.36
N GLN A 195 11.74 -7.62 -23.54
CA GLN A 195 12.27 -8.22 -24.76
C GLN A 195 13.56 -7.54 -25.21
N TYR A 196 13.61 -6.20 -25.16
CA TYR A 196 14.79 -5.45 -25.51
C TYR A 196 15.96 -5.79 -24.57
N ARG A 197 15.73 -5.76 -23.25
CA ARG A 197 16.76 -6.17 -22.29
C ARG A 197 17.15 -7.63 -22.45
N PHE A 198 16.24 -8.52 -22.84
CA PHE A 198 16.58 -9.91 -23.12
C PHE A 198 17.48 -10.06 -24.35
N LEU A 199 17.14 -9.35 -25.43
CA LEU A 199 17.80 -9.50 -26.72
C LEU A 199 19.17 -8.80 -26.76
N TRP A 200 19.33 -7.72 -26.01
CA TRP A 200 20.53 -6.88 -25.99
C TRP A 200 21.26 -6.88 -24.63
N ALA A 201 21.02 -7.86 -23.76
CA ALA A 201 21.82 -7.99 -22.54
C ALA A 201 23.21 -8.54 -22.86
N ASP A 202 24.24 -7.83 -22.41
CA ASP A 202 25.64 -8.27 -22.50
C ASP A 202 25.98 -9.47 -21.60
N ARG A 203 25.05 -9.91 -20.72
CA ARG A 203 25.26 -10.98 -19.73
C ARG A 203 24.23 -12.09 -19.84
N LYS A 204 24.63 -13.30 -19.44
CA LYS A 204 23.76 -14.47 -19.32
C LYS A 204 22.78 -14.25 -18.15
N TRP A 205 21.50 -14.51 -18.38
CA TRP A 205 20.46 -14.39 -17.36
C TRP A 205 20.34 -15.69 -16.57
N SER A 206 20.07 -15.61 -15.27
CA SER A 206 19.76 -16.81 -14.49
C SER A 206 18.47 -17.46 -14.99
N LEU A 207 18.37 -18.79 -14.94
CA LEU A 207 17.18 -19.51 -15.40
C LEU A 207 15.90 -19.03 -14.68
N LYS A 208 16.02 -18.59 -13.43
CA LYS A 208 14.94 -17.98 -12.65
C LYS A 208 14.52 -16.62 -13.21
N ALA A 209 15.48 -15.78 -13.61
CA ALA A 209 15.22 -14.52 -14.29
C ALA A 209 14.53 -14.73 -15.64
N VAL A 210 15.00 -15.72 -16.42
CA VAL A 210 14.37 -16.12 -17.69
C VAL A 210 12.94 -16.61 -17.49
N GLY A 211 12.68 -17.41 -16.45
CA GLY A 211 11.33 -17.88 -16.11
C GLY A 211 10.38 -16.74 -15.74
N THR A 212 10.84 -15.77 -14.96
CA THR A 212 10.08 -14.55 -14.65
C THR A 212 9.82 -13.73 -15.91
N LEU A 213 10.83 -13.54 -16.76
CA LEU A 213 10.70 -12.80 -18.01
C LEU A 213 9.73 -13.46 -18.99
N MET A 214 9.79 -14.80 -19.12
CA MET A 214 8.82 -15.56 -19.91
C MET A 214 7.39 -15.38 -19.39
N ARG A 215 7.19 -15.34 -18.06
CA ARG A 215 5.87 -15.05 -17.47
C ARG A 215 5.41 -13.61 -17.73
N TYR A 216 6.33 -12.64 -17.74
CA TYR A 216 6.06 -11.27 -18.20
C TYR A 216 5.57 -11.24 -19.65
N LEU A 217 6.16 -12.07 -20.52
CA LEU A 217 5.74 -12.22 -21.91
C LEU A 217 4.39 -12.93 -22.05
N LEU A 218 4.02 -13.80 -21.11
CA LEU A 218 2.81 -14.64 -21.14
C LEU A 218 1.58 -14.06 -20.41
N ASP A 219 1.65 -12.84 -19.85
CA ASP A 219 0.51 -12.15 -19.21
C ASP A 219 0.05 -12.68 -17.84
N GLU A 220 0.83 -13.55 -17.20
CA GLU A 220 0.47 -14.14 -15.89
C GLU A 220 0.78 -13.21 -14.68
N LEU A 221 0.82 -11.89 -14.90
CA LEU A 221 1.52 -10.99 -13.99
C LEU A 221 0.71 -10.51 -12.79
N MET A 222 -0.62 -10.50 -12.89
CA MET A 222 -1.47 -9.97 -11.80
C MET A 222 -1.28 -10.73 -10.48
N ALA A 223 -0.76 -11.96 -10.51
CA ALA A 223 -0.61 -12.81 -9.33
C ALA A 223 0.78 -12.75 -8.66
N TYR A 224 1.80 -12.12 -9.25
CA TYR A 224 3.20 -12.28 -8.80
C TYR A 224 4.06 -11.01 -8.77
N GLU A 225 3.47 -9.81 -8.73
CA GLU A 225 4.23 -8.55 -8.65
C GLU A 225 5.05 -8.38 -7.35
N GLU A 226 4.92 -9.25 -6.35
CA GLU A 226 5.58 -9.08 -5.04
C GLU A 226 7.09 -9.42 -4.98
N GLY A 227 7.74 -9.88 -6.07
CA GLY A 227 9.09 -10.45 -5.92
C GLY A 227 10.20 -10.04 -6.89
N PHE A 228 9.90 -9.46 -8.05
CA PHE A 228 10.90 -9.35 -9.15
C PHE A 228 10.77 -8.09 -10.01
N SER A 229 10.11 -7.04 -9.55
CA SER A 229 10.10 -5.75 -10.27
C SER A 229 11.51 -5.13 -10.34
N ASP A 230 12.39 -5.52 -9.43
CA ASP A 230 13.77 -5.04 -9.32
C ASP A 230 14.74 -5.68 -10.31
N ILE A 231 14.37 -6.80 -10.95
CA ILE A 231 15.21 -7.47 -11.95
C ILE A 231 15.45 -6.63 -13.22
N MET A 232 14.62 -5.61 -13.42
CA MET A 232 14.68 -4.67 -14.54
C MET A 232 15.42 -3.37 -14.19
N LEU A 233 15.89 -3.19 -12.95
CA LEU A 233 16.64 -2.00 -12.53
C LEU A 233 18.15 -2.23 -12.71
N ASP A 234 18.86 -1.25 -13.28
CA ASP A 234 20.31 -1.35 -13.53
C ASP A 234 21.16 -1.32 -12.24
N ASP A 235 20.60 -0.82 -11.14
CA ASP A 235 21.34 -0.49 -9.92
C ASP A 235 21.58 -1.68 -8.97
N ARG A 236 20.92 -2.84 -9.21
CA ARG A 236 21.12 -4.08 -8.42
C ARG A 236 21.95 -5.15 -9.14
N ARG A 237 22.65 -4.77 -10.21
CA ARG A 237 23.52 -5.65 -11.03
C ARG A 237 24.62 -6.40 -10.27
N LEU A 238 24.88 -6.11 -8.98
CA LEU A 238 26.08 -6.60 -8.31
C LEU A 238 25.87 -7.68 -7.24
N ASP A 239 24.67 -7.91 -6.66
CA ASP A 239 24.67 -8.56 -5.32
C ASP A 239 23.70 -9.74 -5.08
N ARG A 240 22.70 -10.01 -5.94
CA ARG A 240 21.67 -11.03 -5.58
C ARG A 240 21.31 -12.09 -6.61
N HIS A 241 21.68 -11.93 -7.89
CA HIS A 241 21.22 -12.83 -8.94
C HIS A 241 22.33 -13.47 -9.78
N GLU A 242 23.59 -13.20 -9.47
CA GLU A 242 24.75 -13.82 -10.15
C GLU A 242 25.14 -15.19 -9.58
N THR A 243 24.59 -15.62 -8.44
CA THR A 243 24.85 -16.97 -7.91
C THR A 243 24.00 -18.03 -8.60
N PHE A 244 24.31 -18.27 -9.88
CA PHE A 244 23.92 -19.49 -10.58
C PHE A 244 24.96 -20.59 -10.25
N MET A 245 24.51 -21.68 -9.64
CA MET A 245 25.26 -22.94 -9.43
C MET A 245 26.54 -22.87 -8.56
N GLY A 246 26.69 -21.91 -7.65
CA GLY A 246 27.75 -21.97 -6.63
C GLY A 246 29.19 -21.99 -7.18
N GLU A 247 29.39 -21.70 -8.47
CA GLU A 247 30.72 -21.43 -9.03
C GLU A 247 31.16 -20.02 -8.62
N ASN A 248 31.49 -19.87 -7.34
CA ASN A 248 32.58 -19.00 -6.96
C ASN A 248 33.87 -19.69 -7.44
N ALA A 249 34.11 -19.70 -8.75
CA ALA A 249 35.50 -19.57 -9.19
C ALA A 249 35.91 -18.20 -8.68
N SER A 250 36.55 -18.20 -7.51
CA SER A 250 37.09 -17.01 -6.85
C SER A 250 37.66 -16.08 -7.91
N ALA A 251 36.95 -15.00 -8.23
CA ALA A 251 37.62 -13.88 -8.86
C ALA A 251 38.75 -13.52 -7.88
N PRO A 252 40.02 -13.53 -8.33
CA PRO A 252 41.12 -13.20 -7.43
C PRO A 252 40.80 -11.84 -6.83
N VAL A 253 40.79 -11.79 -5.50
CA VAL A 253 40.54 -10.56 -4.73
C VAL A 253 41.38 -9.46 -5.36
N THR A 254 40.72 -8.44 -5.91
CA THR A 254 41.45 -7.39 -6.61
C THR A 254 42.20 -6.56 -5.57
N HIS A 255 43.33 -5.96 -5.96
CA HIS A 255 44.10 -5.08 -5.06
C HIS A 255 43.23 -3.95 -4.49
N SER A 256 42.28 -3.44 -5.28
CA SER A 256 41.27 -2.46 -4.87
C SER A 256 40.36 -2.95 -3.75
N ASP A 257 39.94 -4.22 -3.77
CA ASP A 257 39.10 -4.78 -2.71
C ASP A 257 39.89 -4.93 -1.41
N LEU A 258 41.17 -5.32 -1.51
CA LEU A 258 42.07 -5.38 -0.37
C LEU A 258 42.29 -3.99 0.24
N THR A 259 42.42 -2.96 -0.61
CA THR A 259 42.60 -1.57 -0.16
C THR A 259 41.35 -1.05 0.54
N ARG A 260 40.15 -1.32 0.00
CA ARG A 260 38.88 -0.94 0.66
C ARG A 260 38.69 -1.65 2.01
N PHE A 261 39.00 -2.93 2.06
CA PHE A 261 38.94 -3.70 3.31
C PHE A 261 39.93 -3.16 4.34
N GLN A 262 41.15 -2.83 3.93
CA GLN A 262 42.15 -2.21 4.78
C GLN A 262 41.70 -0.84 5.30
N GLU A 263 41.13 0.01 4.44
CA GLU A 263 40.58 1.31 4.85
C GLU A 263 39.43 1.14 5.86
N GLN A 264 38.58 0.13 5.67
CA GLN A 264 37.47 -0.16 6.58
C GLN A 264 37.98 -0.63 7.97
N ILE A 265 39.01 -1.49 8.00
CA ILE A 265 39.66 -1.89 9.26
C ILE A 265 40.30 -0.69 9.95
N ILE A 266 41.05 0.13 9.21
CA ILE A 266 41.71 1.33 9.77
C ILE A 266 40.67 2.31 10.30
N GLY A 267 39.55 2.50 9.58
CA GLY A 267 38.43 3.34 10.03
C GLY A 267 37.79 2.82 11.31
N SER A 268 37.55 1.51 11.40
CA SER A 268 37.00 0.87 12.60
C SER A 268 37.95 0.98 13.80
N MET A 269 39.25 0.77 13.58
CA MET A 269 40.28 0.94 14.63
C MET A 269 40.37 2.39 15.11
N ARG A 270 40.33 3.37 14.20
CA ARG A 270 40.31 4.80 14.59
C ARG A 270 39.08 5.13 15.43
N THR A 271 37.93 4.60 15.07
CA THR A 271 36.67 4.84 15.81
C THR A 271 36.73 4.23 17.21
N MET A 272 37.30 3.03 17.36
CA MET A 272 37.51 2.42 18.68
C MET A 272 38.53 3.18 19.53
N ILE A 273 39.63 3.65 18.93
CA ILE A 273 40.67 4.41 19.66
C ILE A 273 40.12 5.74 20.19
N VAL A 274 39.32 6.46 19.39
CA VAL A 274 38.67 7.71 19.85
C VAL A 274 37.68 7.44 20.98
N SER A 275 36.94 6.34 20.92
CA SER A 275 36.00 5.94 21.97
C SER A 275 36.70 5.57 23.29
N VAL A 276 37.88 4.95 23.21
CA VAL A 276 38.69 4.57 24.38
C VAL A 276 39.42 5.78 24.97
N ALA A 277 39.91 6.71 24.13
CA ALA A 277 40.57 7.92 24.59
C ALA A 277 39.61 8.94 25.25
N ALA A 278 38.33 8.94 24.85
CA ALA A 278 37.30 9.74 25.52
C ALA A 278 36.84 9.15 26.86
N SER A 279 37.28 7.93 27.18
CA SER A 279 36.86 7.19 28.38
C SER A 279 37.94 7.11 29.46
N THR A 280 39.03 7.89 29.39
CA THR A 280 40.05 7.91 30.46
C THR A 280 39.54 8.69 31.67
N PRO A 281 39.19 8.02 32.79
CA PRO A 281 38.92 8.69 34.04
C PRO A 281 40.28 9.04 34.65
N THR A 282 40.49 10.32 34.89
CA THR A 282 41.68 10.78 35.59
C THR A 282 41.55 10.37 37.05
N GLY A 283 42.25 9.30 37.42
CA GLY A 283 42.81 9.09 38.75
C GLY A 283 41.91 8.46 39.82
N GLY A 284 42.48 7.48 40.52
CA GLY A 284 42.28 7.35 41.95
C GLY A 284 41.45 6.15 42.43
N GLU A 285 42.15 5.04 42.64
CA GLU A 285 42.00 4.15 43.80
C GLU A 285 40.68 3.38 44.07
N SER A 286 40.89 2.06 44.14
CA SER A 286 40.43 1.18 45.21
C SER A 286 39.02 0.55 45.14
N ILE A 287 39.04 -0.78 44.92
CA ILE A 287 38.37 -1.84 45.70
C ILE A 287 36.99 -1.49 46.32
N PHE A 288 35.88 -2.03 45.78
CA PHE A 288 34.99 -3.02 46.45
C PHE A 288 33.63 -3.23 45.72
N ALA A 289 33.28 -4.52 45.63
CA ALA A 289 31.97 -5.19 45.70
C ALA A 289 30.65 -4.49 45.30
N ALA A 290 29.90 -5.20 44.45
CA ALA A 290 28.49 -5.00 44.12
C ALA A 290 27.55 -5.10 45.35
N PRO A 291 26.49 -4.27 45.45
CA PRO A 291 25.46 -4.42 46.46
C PRO A 291 24.25 -5.21 45.93
N ALA A 292 23.71 -6.03 46.82
CA ALA A 292 22.45 -6.77 46.67
C ALA A 292 21.22 -5.83 46.67
N PRO A 293 20.09 -6.26 46.09
CA PRO A 293 18.85 -5.47 46.07
C PRO A 293 18.23 -5.30 47.47
N PRO A 294 17.50 -4.18 47.73
CA PRO A 294 16.92 -3.90 49.04
C PRO A 294 15.68 -4.77 49.34
N PRO A 295 15.39 -5.04 50.63
CA PRO A 295 14.19 -5.72 51.07
C PRO A 295 12.97 -4.80 50.99
N PHE A 296 11.89 -5.31 50.40
CA PHE A 296 10.59 -4.65 50.35
C PHE A 296 10.00 -4.43 51.77
N PRO A 297 9.41 -3.27 52.05
CA PRO A 297 8.67 -3.05 53.29
C PRO A 297 7.34 -3.81 53.27
N SER A 298 7.16 -4.69 54.25
CA SER A 298 5.88 -5.33 54.55
C SER A 298 4.86 -4.27 54.98
N ALA A 299 3.91 -3.97 54.10
CA ALA A 299 2.77 -3.13 54.42
C ALA A 299 1.77 -3.87 55.34
N PRO A 300 1.11 -3.18 56.27
CA PRO A 300 0.09 -3.76 57.14
C PRO A 300 -1.13 -4.20 56.32
N PHE A 301 -1.53 -5.44 56.54
CA PHE A 301 -2.70 -6.09 55.97
C PHE A 301 -3.98 -5.39 56.50
N PHE A 302 -4.48 -4.39 55.76
CA PHE A 302 -5.81 -3.85 55.98
C PHE A 302 -6.82 -4.76 55.27
N SER A 303 -7.52 -5.58 56.05
CA SER A 303 -8.73 -6.29 55.62
C SER A 303 -9.88 -5.29 55.42
N GLY A 304 -9.82 -4.55 54.32
CA GLY A 304 -10.99 -3.85 53.78
C GLY A 304 -11.71 -4.79 52.83
N GLN A 305 -12.90 -5.26 53.22
CA GLN A 305 -13.84 -5.89 52.29
C GLN A 305 -14.21 -4.86 51.21
N SER A 306 -13.43 -4.85 50.13
CA SER A 306 -13.82 -4.21 48.88
C SER A 306 -14.87 -5.11 48.25
N ALA A 307 -16.11 -4.62 48.18
CA ALA A 307 -17.18 -5.29 47.47
C ALA A 307 -16.74 -5.50 46.01
N GLU A 308 -16.34 -6.74 45.72
CA GLU A 308 -15.94 -7.18 44.40
C GLU A 308 -17.10 -6.92 43.44
N PRO A 309 -16.92 -6.05 42.41
CA PRO A 309 -17.97 -5.80 41.44
C PRO A 309 -18.29 -7.11 40.75
N GLN A 310 -19.51 -7.60 40.97
CA GLN A 310 -20.05 -8.80 40.36
C GLN A 310 -19.69 -8.80 38.86
N PRO A 311 -19.03 -9.85 38.34
CA PRO A 311 -18.65 -9.92 36.94
C PRO A 311 -19.92 -9.82 36.10
N HIS A 312 -20.13 -8.68 35.44
CA HIS A 312 -21.21 -8.52 34.49
C HIS A 312 -21.02 -9.60 33.41
N PRO A 313 -22.07 -10.39 33.10
CA PRO A 313 -21.98 -11.42 32.08
C PRO A 313 -21.51 -10.77 30.78
N ALA A 314 -20.40 -11.29 30.23
CA ALA A 314 -19.86 -10.77 28.98
C ALA A 314 -20.97 -10.74 27.92
N PRO A 315 -21.12 -9.64 27.16
CA PRO A 315 -22.12 -9.57 26.12
C PRO A 315 -21.92 -10.74 25.16
N PRO A 316 -23.00 -11.40 24.70
CA PRO A 316 -22.88 -12.53 23.79
C PRO A 316 -22.07 -12.11 22.56
N PRO A 317 -21.15 -12.97 22.08
CA PRO A 317 -20.31 -12.65 20.94
C PRO A 317 -21.21 -12.31 19.75
N LYS A 318 -20.94 -11.16 19.12
CA LYS A 318 -21.65 -10.77 17.91
C LYS A 318 -21.48 -11.88 16.86
N PRO A 319 -22.56 -12.30 16.18
CA PRO A 319 -22.45 -13.26 15.10
C PRO A 319 -21.46 -12.73 14.07
N ARG A 320 -20.52 -13.57 13.64
CA ARG A 320 -19.60 -13.21 12.56
C ARG A 320 -20.27 -13.58 11.23
N PRO A 321 -20.10 -12.77 10.17
CA PRO A 321 -20.61 -13.13 8.86
C PRO A 321 -19.97 -14.44 8.41
N GLY A 322 -20.82 -15.40 8.02
CA GLY A 322 -20.38 -16.68 7.45
C GLY A 322 -19.69 -16.49 6.10
N ARG A 323 -19.05 -17.53 5.56
CA ARG A 323 -18.46 -17.46 4.22
C ARG A 323 -19.53 -17.68 3.16
N ILE A 324 -19.59 -16.85 2.13
CA ILE A 324 -20.54 -17.05 1.01
C ILE A 324 -20.08 -18.28 0.19
N PRO A 325 -20.89 -19.35 0.10
CA PRO A 325 -20.55 -20.53 -0.68
C PRO A 325 -20.46 -20.22 -2.17
N THR A 326 -19.73 -21.03 -2.93
CA THR A 326 -19.64 -20.87 -4.39
C THR A 326 -20.99 -21.18 -5.05
N THR A 327 -21.54 -20.19 -5.76
CA THR A 327 -22.76 -20.33 -6.56
C THR A 327 -22.44 -20.99 -7.90
N ARG A 328 -23.12 -22.10 -8.24
CA ARG A 328 -22.95 -22.78 -9.53
C ARG A 328 -24.16 -22.62 -10.46
N SER A 329 -25.27 -22.12 -9.94
CA SER A 329 -26.54 -21.99 -10.64
C SER A 329 -27.30 -20.76 -10.16
N LEU A 330 -28.28 -20.32 -10.95
CA LEU A 330 -29.24 -19.30 -10.54
C LEU A 330 -30.00 -19.72 -9.28
N ASP A 331 -30.36 -21.00 -9.15
CA ASP A 331 -31.07 -21.53 -7.98
C ASP A 331 -30.23 -21.42 -6.70
N ASP A 332 -28.91 -21.63 -6.78
CA ASP A 332 -28.02 -21.40 -5.63
C ASP A 332 -28.00 -19.92 -5.23
N ALA A 333 -27.87 -19.03 -6.21
CA ALA A 333 -27.86 -17.59 -5.96
C ALA A 333 -29.16 -17.12 -5.30
N LEU A 334 -30.31 -17.54 -5.83
CA LEU A 334 -31.64 -17.21 -5.29
C LEU A 334 -31.85 -17.82 -3.90
N ARG A 335 -31.42 -19.08 -3.70
CA ARG A 335 -31.50 -19.76 -2.39
C ARG A 335 -30.65 -19.04 -1.34
N PHE A 336 -29.40 -18.71 -1.65
CA PHE A 336 -28.52 -18.00 -0.72
C PHE A 336 -29.05 -16.58 -0.42
N TRP A 337 -29.64 -15.93 -1.42
CA TRP A 337 -30.23 -14.61 -1.28
C TRP A 337 -31.45 -14.59 -0.35
N GLU A 338 -32.36 -15.56 -0.49
CA GLU A 338 -33.63 -15.59 0.24
C GLU A 338 -33.58 -16.33 1.58
N ALA A 339 -32.89 -17.47 1.62
CA ALA A 339 -32.93 -18.41 2.74
C ALA A 339 -31.54 -18.64 3.38
N GLY A 340 -30.46 -18.23 2.71
CA GLY A 340 -29.11 -18.60 3.12
C GLY A 340 -28.79 -20.08 2.81
N SER A 341 -27.80 -20.63 3.52
CA SER A 341 -27.40 -22.03 3.46
C SER A 341 -26.72 -22.46 4.78
N PRO A 342 -27.49 -22.83 5.81
CA PRO A 342 -26.94 -23.22 7.11
C PRO A 342 -25.95 -24.39 7.02
N GLN A 343 -26.21 -25.35 6.12
CA GLN A 343 -25.32 -26.49 5.86
C GLN A 343 -23.91 -26.08 5.40
N ASN A 344 -23.76 -24.88 4.82
CA ASN A 344 -22.49 -24.34 4.36
C ASN A 344 -22.00 -23.16 5.23
N GLY A 345 -22.58 -22.96 6.42
CA GLY A 345 -22.23 -21.88 7.33
C GLY A 345 -22.75 -20.50 6.92
N LEU A 346 -23.77 -20.43 6.06
CA LEU A 346 -24.46 -19.19 5.69
C LEU A 346 -25.83 -19.13 6.38
N ASP A 347 -25.85 -18.84 7.68
CA ASP A 347 -27.10 -18.90 8.46
C ASP A 347 -28.05 -17.73 8.18
N THR A 348 -27.51 -16.61 7.71
CA THR A 348 -28.28 -15.38 7.44
C THR A 348 -28.48 -15.20 5.93
N PRO A 349 -29.72 -14.98 5.45
CA PRO A 349 -29.99 -14.63 4.06
C PRO A 349 -29.18 -13.42 3.57
N LEU A 350 -28.61 -13.49 2.37
CA LEU A 350 -27.71 -12.43 1.88
C LEU A 350 -28.40 -11.07 1.70
N LYS A 351 -29.73 -11.03 1.54
CA LYS A 351 -30.50 -9.79 1.47
C LYS A 351 -30.47 -8.97 2.77
N ASP A 352 -30.24 -9.62 3.92
CA ASP A 352 -30.27 -8.99 5.23
C ASP A 352 -28.87 -8.59 5.73
N TRP A 353 -27.81 -8.99 5.01
CA TRP A 353 -26.42 -8.79 5.43
C TRP A 353 -26.04 -7.32 5.64
N ASP A 354 -26.49 -6.41 4.76
CA ASP A 354 -26.19 -4.98 4.89
C ASP A 354 -26.76 -4.35 6.18
N SER A 355 -27.77 -4.99 6.79
CA SER A 355 -28.37 -4.55 8.04
C SER A 355 -27.70 -5.13 9.29
N LEU A 356 -27.04 -6.28 9.14
CA LEU A 356 -26.48 -7.07 10.26
C LEU A 356 -24.96 -6.90 10.41
N PHE A 357 -24.26 -6.61 9.32
CA PHE A 357 -22.81 -6.54 9.29
C PHE A 357 -22.30 -5.22 8.72
N SER A 358 -21.18 -4.74 9.24
CA SER A 358 -20.47 -3.61 8.65
C SER A 358 -19.71 -4.05 7.39
N PRO A 359 -19.61 -3.23 6.32
CA PRO A 359 -18.83 -3.57 5.12
C PRO A 359 -17.39 -4.00 5.38
N ALA A 360 -16.78 -3.53 6.47
CA ALA A 360 -15.44 -3.94 6.87
C ALA A 360 -15.37 -5.42 7.32
N GLU A 361 -16.46 -5.97 7.86
CA GLU A 361 -16.52 -7.33 8.40
C GLU A 361 -16.64 -8.40 7.29
N TYR A 362 -17.20 -8.04 6.14
CA TYR A 362 -17.36 -8.94 4.98
C TYR A 362 -16.61 -8.46 3.74
N ALA A 363 -15.56 -7.65 3.91
CA ALA A 363 -14.79 -7.07 2.79
C ALA A 363 -14.27 -8.13 1.79
N ALA A 364 -13.85 -9.31 2.28
CA ALA A 364 -13.41 -10.42 1.44
C ALA A 364 -14.53 -11.07 0.62
N GLU A 365 -15.79 -10.91 1.03
CA GLU A 365 -16.98 -11.51 0.41
C GLU A 365 -17.83 -10.48 -0.36
N ALA A 366 -17.49 -9.19 -0.25
CA ALA A 366 -18.25 -8.08 -0.86
C ALA A 366 -18.45 -8.24 -2.38
N VAL A 367 -17.44 -8.75 -3.08
CA VAL A 367 -17.53 -9.00 -4.53
C VAL A 367 -18.57 -10.09 -4.84
N LYS A 368 -18.58 -11.19 -4.10
CA LYS A 368 -19.58 -12.26 -4.30
C LYS A 368 -20.99 -11.78 -3.96
N LEU A 369 -21.13 -11.05 -2.85
CA LEU A 369 -22.41 -10.45 -2.45
C LEU A 369 -22.94 -9.51 -3.53
N GLY A 370 -22.09 -8.66 -4.09
CA GLY A 370 -22.44 -7.75 -5.19
C GLY A 370 -22.91 -8.49 -6.44
N ASN A 371 -22.20 -9.55 -6.82
CA ASN A 371 -22.57 -10.38 -7.99
C ASN A 371 -23.91 -11.08 -7.78
N ILE A 372 -24.12 -11.74 -6.63
CA ILE A 372 -25.38 -12.43 -6.31
C ILE A 372 -26.54 -11.44 -6.27
N ARG A 373 -26.34 -10.26 -5.66
CA ARG A 373 -27.33 -9.17 -5.63
C ARG A 373 -27.73 -8.73 -7.03
N SER A 374 -26.74 -8.54 -7.92
CA SER A 374 -27.00 -8.14 -9.31
C SER A 374 -27.86 -9.18 -10.02
N VAL A 375 -27.48 -10.45 -9.97
CA VAL A 375 -28.22 -11.55 -10.60
C VAL A 375 -29.63 -11.67 -10.05
N CYS A 376 -29.81 -11.60 -8.73
CA CYS A 376 -31.14 -11.71 -8.10
C CYS A 376 -32.04 -10.51 -8.45
N ASN A 377 -31.48 -9.30 -8.52
CA ASN A 377 -32.22 -8.10 -8.90
C ASN A 377 -32.61 -8.13 -10.37
N GLU A 378 -31.70 -8.49 -11.26
CA GLU A 378 -31.96 -8.61 -12.69
C GLU A 378 -33.06 -9.64 -12.96
N PHE A 379 -32.95 -10.84 -12.37
CA PHE A 379 -33.98 -11.88 -12.45
C PHE A 379 -35.37 -11.39 -12.02
N ARG A 380 -35.46 -10.65 -10.91
CA ARG A 380 -36.74 -10.17 -10.38
C ARG A 380 -37.31 -8.97 -11.10
N VAL A 381 -36.47 -7.99 -11.38
CA VAL A 381 -36.90 -6.67 -11.87
C VAL A 381 -37.05 -6.70 -13.38
N GLU A 382 -36.07 -7.25 -14.11
CA GLU A 382 -36.08 -7.22 -15.57
C GLU A 382 -36.87 -8.39 -16.16
N TYR A 383 -36.76 -9.57 -15.56
CA TYR A 383 -37.38 -10.79 -16.07
C TYR A 383 -38.66 -11.18 -15.30
N GLY A 384 -39.05 -10.40 -14.28
CA GLY A 384 -40.28 -10.64 -13.52
C GLY A 384 -40.28 -11.96 -12.73
N GLY A 385 -39.12 -12.56 -12.48
CA GLY A 385 -38.98 -13.88 -11.89
C GLY A 385 -39.31 -15.05 -12.84
N ASP A 386 -39.41 -14.80 -14.15
CA ASP A 386 -39.63 -15.83 -15.16
C ASP A 386 -38.31 -16.52 -15.53
N TYR A 387 -38.18 -17.77 -15.08
CA TYR A 387 -37.00 -18.60 -15.35
C TYR A 387 -36.75 -18.87 -16.83
N ASP A 388 -37.81 -19.07 -17.61
CA ASP A 388 -37.64 -19.45 -19.02
C ASP A 388 -37.22 -18.23 -19.84
N ARG A 389 -37.73 -17.03 -19.51
CA ARG A 389 -37.24 -15.77 -20.07
C ARG A 389 -35.80 -15.46 -19.68
N PHE A 390 -35.43 -15.67 -18.42
CA PHE A 390 -34.07 -15.44 -17.95
C PHE A 390 -33.08 -16.41 -18.59
N GLU A 391 -33.42 -17.70 -18.66
CA GLU A 391 -32.59 -18.73 -19.31
C GLU A 391 -32.46 -18.50 -20.82
N ALA A 392 -33.49 -17.98 -21.49
CA ALA A 392 -33.40 -17.60 -22.91
C ALA A 392 -32.39 -16.47 -23.14
N ALA A 393 -32.25 -15.53 -22.20
CA ALA A 393 -31.25 -14.46 -22.27
C ALA A 393 -29.86 -14.92 -21.81
N PHE A 394 -29.80 -15.84 -20.84
CA PHE A 394 -28.57 -16.33 -20.21
C PHE A 394 -28.54 -17.87 -20.15
N PRO A 395 -28.29 -18.55 -21.28
CA PRO A 395 -28.34 -20.01 -21.35
C PRO A 395 -27.23 -20.66 -20.51
N GLY A 396 -27.58 -21.75 -19.83
CA GLY A 396 -26.66 -22.57 -19.03
C GLY A 396 -26.55 -22.16 -17.55
N LEU A 397 -27.33 -21.18 -17.09
CA LEU A 397 -27.34 -20.77 -15.68
C LEU A 397 -28.34 -21.55 -14.82
N ARG A 398 -29.36 -22.14 -15.43
CA ARG A 398 -30.25 -23.09 -14.76
C ARG A 398 -29.43 -24.32 -14.38
N GLY A 399 -29.40 -24.64 -13.09
CA GLY A 399 -28.77 -25.88 -12.62
C GLY A 399 -29.44 -27.09 -13.29
N PRO A 400 -28.78 -28.27 -13.31
CA PRO A 400 -29.44 -29.49 -13.77
C PRO A 400 -30.78 -29.58 -13.03
N ARG A 401 -31.90 -29.63 -13.77
CA ARG A 401 -33.21 -29.87 -13.17
C ARG A 401 -33.01 -31.09 -12.30
N ARG A 402 -33.11 -30.93 -10.98
CA ARG A 402 -33.22 -32.09 -10.10
C ARG A 402 -34.49 -32.73 -10.57
N SER A 403 -34.36 -33.81 -11.36
CA SER A 403 -35.47 -34.67 -11.74
C SER A 403 -36.21 -34.89 -10.44
N GLN A 404 -37.41 -34.33 -10.33
CA GLN A 404 -38.22 -34.51 -9.13
C GLN A 404 -38.26 -36.02 -8.95
N GLU A 405 -37.66 -36.49 -7.85
CA GLU A 405 -37.63 -37.90 -7.51
C GLU A 405 -39.06 -38.41 -7.63
N GLU A 406 -39.22 -39.40 -8.49
CA GLU A 406 -40.44 -40.18 -8.65
C GLU A 406 -40.89 -40.64 -7.26
N THR A 407 -41.91 -39.99 -6.72
CA THR A 407 -42.78 -40.52 -5.65
C THR A 407 -43.97 -41.22 -6.27
#